data_AF-A0A5D2P6E3-F1
#
_entry.id   AF-A0A5D2P6E3-F1
#
_cell.length_a   1.000
_cell.length_b   1.000
_cell.length_c   1.000
_cell.angle_alpha   90.00
_cell.angle_beta   90.00
_cell.angle_gamma   90.00
#
_symmetry.space_group_name_H-M   'P 1'
#
loop_
_entity.id
_entity.type
_entity.pdbx_description
1 polymer ?
#
loop_
_entity_poly.entity_id
_entity_poly.type
_entity_poly.pdbx_seq_one_letter_code
_entity_poly.pdbx_strand_id
1 'polypeptide(L)'
;MSNVFLPGKLIGLLRLERTGRALEEAICYRAVLLGITRASLNTQSFISEASFQETARVLAKAALQGRIDWLKGLKENVVLGGMIPASTGFKGTDDLRLTMALLYH
;
A
#
# COMPACT_ATOMS: atom_id res chain seq x y z
N MET A 1 -1.51 -26.60 -5.89
CA MET A 1 -1.61 -25.19 -6.30
C MET A 1 -2.34 -24.41 -5.20
N SER A 2 -1.61 -23.90 -4.21
CA SER A 2 -2.19 -23.03 -3.18
C SER A 2 -2.24 -21.61 -3.73
N ASN A 3 -3.42 -21.13 -4.11
CA ASN A 3 -3.58 -19.74 -4.54
C ASN A 3 -3.15 -18.81 -3.40
N VAL A 4 -2.22 -17.88 -3.68
CA VAL A 4 -1.74 -16.85 -2.73
C VAL A 4 -2.87 -15.91 -2.29
N PHE A 5 -4.00 -15.93 -2.98
CA PHE A 5 -5.16 -15.08 -2.72
C PHE A 5 -6.40 -15.89 -2.34
N LEU A 6 -7.15 -15.33 -1.38
CA LEU A 6 -8.45 -15.87 -0.97
C LEU A 6 -9.51 -15.53 -2.04
N PRO A 7 -10.49 -16.43 -2.29
CA PRO A 7 -11.59 -16.13 -3.18
C PRO A 7 -12.39 -14.90 -2.69
N GLY A 8 -12.71 -13.98 -3.59
CA GLY A 8 -13.45 -12.76 -3.28
C GLY A 8 -12.62 -11.62 -2.66
N LYS A 9 -11.32 -11.81 -2.43
CA LYS A 9 -10.44 -10.75 -1.94
C LYS A 9 -10.27 -9.66 -3.00
N LEU A 10 -10.56 -8.41 -2.62
CA LEU A 10 -10.27 -7.24 -3.47
C LEU A 10 -8.77 -6.94 -3.44
N ILE A 11 -8.17 -6.81 -4.62
CA ILE A 11 -6.73 -6.56 -4.81
C ILE A 11 -6.58 -5.54 -5.93
N GLY A 12 -5.69 -4.56 -5.74
CA GLY A 12 -5.36 -3.61 -6.80
C GLY A 12 -4.65 -4.29 -7.97
N LEU A 13 -5.03 -3.94 -9.20
CA LEU A 13 -4.52 -4.56 -10.43
C LEU A 13 -2.99 -4.57 -10.50
N LEU A 14 -2.33 -3.46 -10.15
CA LEU A 14 -0.86 -3.39 -10.15
C LEU A 14 -0.21 -4.41 -9.21
N ARG A 15 -0.80 -4.62 -8.03
CA ARG A 15 -0.29 -5.61 -7.06
C ARG A 15 -0.49 -7.02 -7.62
N LEU A 16 -1.65 -7.29 -8.21
CA LEU A 16 -1.97 -8.56 -8.83
C LEU A 16 -0.98 -8.90 -9.96
N GLU A 17 -0.74 -7.96 -10.87
CA GLU A 17 0.20 -8.13 -11.99
C GLU A 17 1.64 -8.32 -11.52
N ARG A 18 2.07 -7.60 -10.48
CA ARG A 18 3.40 -7.79 -9.89
C ARG A 18 3.54 -9.18 -9.26
N THR A 19 2.53 -9.65 -8.54
CA THR A 19 2.55 -11.00 -7.95
C THR A 19 2.50 -12.08 -9.03
N GLY A 20 1.68 -11.93 -10.07
CA GLY A 20 1.63 -12.89 -11.18
C GLY A 20 2.97 -13.01 -11.90
N ARG A 21 3.64 -11.88 -12.17
CA ARG A 21 5.00 -11.88 -12.72
C ARG A 21 6.02 -12.53 -11.79
N ALA A 22 5.98 -12.24 -10.49
CA ALA A 22 6.93 -12.79 -9.54
C ALA A 22 6.78 -14.31 -9.31
N LEU A 23 5.57 -14.83 -9.50
CA LEU A 23 5.28 -16.27 -9.36
C LEU A 23 5.35 -17.02 -10.69
N GLU A 24 5.52 -16.30 -11.81
CA GLU A 24 5.43 -16.86 -13.17
C GLU A 24 4.10 -17.61 -13.42
N GLU A 25 3.03 -17.21 -12.72
CA GLU A 25 1.73 -17.85 -12.77
C GLU A 25 0.66 -16.89 -13.30
N ALA A 26 -0.21 -17.42 -14.17
CA ALA A 26 -1.42 -16.71 -14.60
C ALA A 26 -2.45 -16.73 -13.47
N ILE A 27 -2.72 -15.57 -12.87
CA ILE A 27 -3.72 -15.45 -11.82
C ILE A 27 -5.07 -15.15 -12.47
N CYS A 28 -6.07 -16.00 -12.25
CA CYS A 28 -7.44 -15.73 -12.69
C CYS A 28 -8.11 -14.70 -11.78
N TYR A 29 -8.72 -13.67 -12.35
CA TYR A 29 -9.45 -12.64 -11.61
C TYR A 29 -10.63 -12.10 -12.41
N ARG A 30 -11.53 -11.40 -11.71
CA ARG A 30 -12.61 -10.62 -12.30
C ARG A 30 -12.38 -9.16 -11.97
N ALA A 31 -12.36 -8.29 -12.98
CA ALA A 31 -12.29 -6.86 -12.76
C ALA A 31 -13.57 -6.36 -12.08
N VAL A 32 -13.42 -5.53 -11.04
CA VAL A 32 -14.53 -4.92 -10.30
C VAL A 32 -14.32 -3.41 -10.30
N LEU A 33 -15.34 -2.67 -10.76
CA LEU A 33 -15.35 -1.21 -10.69
C LEU A 33 -15.91 -0.77 -9.34
N LEU A 34 -15.16 0.07 -8.62
CA LEU A 34 -15.56 0.65 -7.35
C LEU A 34 -15.73 2.16 -7.52
N GLY A 35 -16.80 2.73 -6.96
CA GLY A 35 -16.96 4.18 -6.87
C GLY A 35 -15.87 4.80 -5.99
N ILE A 36 -15.55 6.07 -6.23
CA ILE A 36 -14.42 6.78 -5.59
C ILE A 36 -14.43 6.69 -4.06
N THR A 37 -15.61 6.80 -3.43
CA THR A 37 -15.76 6.71 -1.97
C THR A 37 -15.36 5.33 -1.44
N ARG A 38 -15.85 4.25 -2.08
CA ARG A 38 -15.51 2.88 -1.68
C ARG A 38 -14.04 2.54 -1.98
N ALA A 39 -13.51 3.04 -3.09
CA ALA A 39 -12.11 2.85 -3.44
C ALA A 39 -11.19 3.52 -2.40
N SER A 40 -11.51 4.75 -1.97
CA SER A 40 -10.74 5.51 -0.97
C SER A 40 -10.74 4.87 0.42
N LEU A 41 -11.85 4.21 0.80
CA LEU A 41 -11.93 3.47 2.07
C LEU A 41 -11.20 2.12 2.02
N ASN A 42 -10.82 1.62 0.84
CA ASN A 42 -10.11 0.35 0.67
C ASN A 42 -8.59 0.55 0.57
N THR A 43 -8.03 1.44 1.39
CA THR A 43 -6.58 1.69 1.46
C THR A 43 -5.92 0.80 2.52
N GLN A 44 -4.61 0.55 2.35
CA GLN A 44 -3.84 -0.25 3.29
C GLN A 44 -3.50 0.52 4.56
N SER A 45 -3.36 1.85 4.48
CA SER A 45 -3.10 2.72 5.63
C SER A 45 -4.41 3.02 6.36
N PHE A 46 -4.55 2.55 7.61
CA PHE A 46 -5.75 2.83 8.40
C PHE A 46 -5.81 4.29 8.85
N ILE A 47 -4.66 4.97 8.95
CA ILE A 47 -4.60 6.41 9.26
C ILE A 47 -5.19 7.22 8.09
N SER A 48 -4.83 6.85 6.86
CA SER A 48 -5.38 7.45 5.65
C SER A 48 -6.86 7.13 5.44
N GLU A 49 -7.28 5.91 5.78
CA GLU A 49 -8.68 5.47 5.78
C GLU A 49 -9.52 6.29 6.79
N ALA A 50 -9.07 6.39 8.04
CA ALA A 50 -9.79 7.03 9.15
C ALA A 50 -9.93 8.55 8.99
N SER A 51 -8.99 9.18 8.28
CA SER A 51 -9.01 10.61 7.95
C SER A 51 -9.87 10.95 6.73
N PHE A 52 -10.48 9.96 6.07
CA PHE A 52 -11.46 10.22 5.01
C PHE A 52 -12.86 10.33 5.59
N GLN A 53 -13.38 9.22 6.13
CA GLN A 53 -14.70 9.13 6.76
C GLN A 53 -14.73 7.97 7.77
N GLU A 54 -15.83 7.83 8.53
CA GLU A 54 -16.12 6.68 9.40
C GLU A 54 -15.02 6.37 10.44
N THR A 55 -14.35 7.42 10.95
CA THR A 55 -13.14 7.36 11.77
C THR A 55 -13.21 6.34 12.91
N ALA A 56 -14.29 6.34 13.71
CA ALA A 56 -14.45 5.42 14.83
C ALA A 56 -14.50 3.95 14.39
N ARG A 57 -15.21 3.64 13.29
CA ARG A 57 -15.32 2.29 12.74
C ARG A 57 -13.97 1.79 12.23
N VAL A 58 -13.23 2.66 11.56
CA VAL A 58 -11.91 2.34 10.99
C VAL A 58 -10.90 2.04 12.10
N LEU A 59 -10.82 2.90 13.11
CA LEU A 59 -9.90 2.73 14.23
C LEU A 59 -10.24 1.49 15.06
N ALA A 60 -11.52 1.24 15.35
CA ALA A 60 -11.94 0.03 16.06
C ALA A 60 -11.54 -1.24 15.30
N LYS A 61 -11.80 -1.29 13.98
CA LYS A 61 -11.39 -2.41 13.13
C LYS A 61 -9.88 -2.59 13.14
N ALA A 62 -9.11 -1.52 13.03
CA ALA A 62 -7.65 -1.57 13.03
C ALA A 62 -7.08 -2.08 14.37
N ALA A 63 -7.64 -1.62 15.50
CA ALA A 63 -7.26 -2.07 16.83
C ALA A 63 -7.56 -3.56 17.04
N LEU A 64 -8.77 -4.02 16.69
CA LEU A 64 -9.16 -5.42 16.78
C LEU A 64 -8.29 -6.35 15.92
N GLN A 65 -7.84 -5.87 14.76
CA GLN A 65 -6.99 -6.62 13.84
C GLN A 65 -5.49 -6.47 14.14
N GLY A 66 -5.09 -5.62 15.11
CA GLY A 66 -3.68 -5.30 15.36
C GLY A 66 -2.96 -4.71 14.13
N ARG A 67 -3.64 -3.91 13.30
CA ARG A 67 -3.05 -3.34 12.08
C ARG A 67 -1.90 -2.40 12.43
N ILE A 68 -0.79 -2.53 11.72
CA ILE A 68 0.35 -1.61 11.77
C ILE A 68 0.36 -0.78 10.48
N ASP A 69 0.46 0.55 10.64
CA ASP A 69 0.62 1.48 9.52
C ASP A 69 2.10 1.77 9.29
N TRP A 70 2.58 1.51 8.07
CA TRP A 70 3.99 1.64 7.71
C TRP A 70 4.34 2.98 7.07
N LEU A 71 3.40 3.93 7.00
CA LEU A 71 3.63 5.30 6.53
C LEU A 71 4.24 5.36 5.12
N LYS A 72 3.74 4.53 4.19
CA LYS A 72 4.28 4.44 2.82
C LYS A 72 3.64 5.42 1.85
N GLY A 73 2.50 5.98 2.20
CA GLY A 73 1.68 6.86 1.40
C GLY A 73 1.77 8.32 1.83
N LEU A 74 1.18 9.18 1.02
CA LEU A 74 1.26 10.63 1.20
C LEU A 74 0.45 11.10 2.42
N LYS A 75 -0.81 10.68 2.51
CA LYS A 75 -1.78 11.26 3.44
C LYS A 75 -1.43 10.95 4.89
N GLU A 76 -0.99 9.74 5.20
CA GLU A 76 -0.61 9.40 6.57
C GLU A 76 0.66 10.13 7.04
N ASN A 77 1.62 10.38 6.14
CA ASN A 77 2.79 11.20 6.47
C ASN A 77 2.41 12.67 6.71
N VAL A 78 1.51 13.24 5.90
CA VAL A 78 0.99 14.60 6.12
C VAL A 78 0.30 14.71 7.48
N VAL A 79 -0.59 13.77 7.81
CA VAL A 79 -1.35 13.79 9.07
C VAL A 79 -0.44 13.75 10.30
N LEU A 80 0.67 13.02 10.22
CA LEU A 80 1.66 12.92 11.31
C LEU A 80 2.73 14.02 11.30
N GLY A 81 2.70 14.93 10.31
CA GLY A 81 3.73 15.97 10.16
C GLY A 81 5.09 15.44 9.69
N GLY A 82 5.12 14.25 9.08
CA GLY A 82 6.32 13.65 8.50
C GLY A 82 6.62 14.12 7.08
N MET A 83 7.84 13.83 6.62
CA MET A 83 8.23 14.07 5.23
C MET A 83 7.42 13.15 4.29
N ILE A 84 6.71 13.75 3.33
CA ILE A 84 5.90 12.98 2.37
C ILE A 84 6.79 12.20 1.40
N PRO A 85 6.41 10.99 0.96
CA PRO A 85 7.15 10.21 -0.03
C PRO A 85 6.92 10.76 -1.46
N ALA A 86 7.24 12.03 -1.68
CA ALA A 86 7.17 12.71 -2.97
C ALA A 86 8.29 13.75 -3.10
N SER A 87 8.75 13.98 -4.34
CA SER A 87 9.83 14.94 -4.65
C SER A 87 11.05 14.72 -3.75
N THR A 88 11.45 15.72 -2.94
CA THR A 88 12.57 15.67 -2.01
C THR A 88 12.44 14.62 -0.91
N GLY A 89 11.22 14.18 -0.61
CA GLY A 89 10.97 13.12 0.35
C GLY A 89 10.95 11.71 -0.25
N PHE A 90 11.19 11.58 -1.56
CA PHE A 90 11.42 10.29 -2.17
C PHE A 90 12.80 9.78 -1.76
N LYS A 91 12.83 8.90 -0.75
CA LYS A 91 14.02 8.11 -0.43
C LYS A 91 14.16 7.02 -1.50
N GLY A 92 14.60 7.42 -2.69
CA GLY A 92 14.92 6.50 -3.77
C GLY A 92 16.11 5.62 -3.41
N THR A 93 16.24 4.52 -4.14
CA THR A 93 17.39 3.59 -4.21
C THR A 93 18.74 4.26 -4.53
N ASP A 94 18.80 5.59 -4.52
CA ASP A 94 20.00 6.39 -4.76
C ASP A 94 20.97 6.31 -3.59
N ASP A 95 20.48 6.02 -2.38
CA ASP A 95 21.36 5.81 -1.23
C ASP A 95 22.23 4.55 -1.42
N LEU A 96 21.63 3.46 -1.93
CA LEU A 96 22.32 2.21 -2.25
C LEU A 96 23.20 2.31 -3.50
N ARG A 97 22.80 3.07 -4.53
CA ARG A 97 23.63 3.30 -5.72
C ARG A 97 24.82 4.22 -5.45
N LEU A 98 24.65 5.24 -4.60
CA LEU A 98 25.76 6.10 -4.17
C LEU A 98 26.73 5.37 -3.24
N THR A 99 26.25 4.52 -2.33
CA THR A 99 27.17 3.68 -1.52
C THR A 99 27.93 2.69 -2.39
N MET A 100 27.28 2.04 -3.36
CA MET A 100 27.99 1.12 -4.29
C MET A 100 28.96 1.86 -5.23
N ALA A 101 28.67 3.09 -5.64
CA ALA A 101 29.59 3.89 -6.46
C ALA A 101 30.81 4.41 -5.68
N LEU A 102 30.65 4.71 -4.39
CA LEU A 102 31.75 5.16 -3.52
C LEU A 102 32.63 4.01 -3.00
N LEU A 103 32.14 2.76 -3.01
CA LEU A 103 32.90 1.57 -2.62
C LEU A 103 33.75 0.96 -3.76
N TYR A 104 33.62 1.46 -5.00
CA TYR A 104 34.34 0.97 -6.18
C TYR A 104 35.40 1.96 -6.73
N HIS A 105 35.74 2.99 -5.96
CA HIS A 105 36.93 3.84 -6.14
C HIS A 105 37.79 3.81 -4.89
#